data_AF-A0A494YRD0-F1
#
_entry.id   AF-A0A494YRD0-F1
#
_cell.length_a   1.000
_cell.length_b   1.000
_cell.length_c   1.000
_cell.angle_alpha   90.00
_cell.angle_beta   90.00
_cell.angle_gamma   90.00
#
_symmetry.space_group_name_H-M   'P 1'
#
loop_
_entity.id
_entity.type
_entity.pdbx_description
1 polymer ?
#
loop_
_entity_poly.entity_id
_entity_poly.type
_entity_poly.pdbx_seq_one_letter_code
_entity_poly.pdbx_strand_id
1 'polypeptide(L)'
;MNIDLYSISNQMPEFSNHQQARDWFKSQFEDNFLLRSSDEMSGKKIYYYHIVKDPDTYKNYMESFSKPEKHEITNMETFESYSTVEISERGDVTILI
;
A
#
# COMPACT_ATOMS: atom_id res chain seq x y z
N MET A 1 13.32 -2.32 -6.17
CA MET A 1 12.84 -1.58 -7.37
C MET A 1 12.72 -0.10 -6.98
N ASN A 2 13.20 0.86 -7.78
CA ASN A 2 13.08 2.27 -7.43
C ASN A 2 11.70 2.78 -7.87
N ILE A 3 10.71 2.68 -6.98
CA ILE A 3 9.33 3.07 -7.25
C ILE A 3 9.18 4.56 -6.91
N ASP A 4 9.05 5.40 -7.94
CA ASP A 4 8.86 6.84 -7.79
C ASP A 4 7.36 7.17 -7.62
N LEU A 5 6.90 7.12 -6.36
CA LEU A 5 5.49 7.36 -6.02
C LEU A 5 5.03 8.80 -6.33
N TYR A 6 5.95 9.76 -6.38
CA TYR A 6 5.67 11.14 -6.76
C TYR A 6 5.36 11.29 -8.25
N SER A 7 6.07 10.58 -9.11
CA SER A 7 5.79 10.58 -10.55
C SER A 7 4.46 9.87 -10.83
N ILE A 8 4.18 8.79 -10.11
CA ILE A 8 2.96 7.99 -10.25
C ILE A 8 1.73 8.77 -9.78
N SER A 9 1.82 9.53 -8.69
CA SER A 9 0.71 10.39 -8.24
C SER A 9 0.38 11.50 -9.25
N ASN A 10 1.37 12.01 -10.01
CA ASN A 10 1.13 12.98 -11.09
C ASN A 10 0.45 12.38 -12.33
N GLN A 11 0.63 11.08 -12.57
CA GLN A 11 0.02 10.36 -13.70
C GLN A 11 -1.31 9.70 -13.33
N MET A 12 -1.70 9.79 -12.07
CA MET A 12 -2.90 9.15 -11.54
C MET A 12 -4.16 9.83 -12.10
N PRO A 13 -5.01 9.09 -12.84
CA PRO A 13 -6.29 9.64 -13.26
C PRO A 13 -7.25 9.74 -12.08
N GLU A 14 -8.30 10.53 -12.21
CA GLU A 14 -9.41 10.47 -11.25
C GLU A 14 -10.20 9.17 -11.42
N PHE A 15 -10.44 8.47 -10.33
CA PHE A 15 -11.20 7.23 -10.33
C PHE A 15 -12.63 7.47 -9.86
N SER A 16 -13.59 6.79 -10.46
CA SER A 16 -15.01 6.87 -10.07
C SER A 16 -15.41 5.83 -9.02
N ASN A 17 -14.53 4.86 -8.76
CA ASN A 17 -14.75 3.80 -7.78
C ASN A 17 -13.44 3.08 -7.42
N HIS A 18 -13.50 2.33 -6.33
CA HIS A 18 -12.40 1.49 -5.85
C HIS A 18 -11.83 0.53 -6.91
N GLN A 19 -12.69 -0.11 -7.71
CA GLN A 19 -12.24 -1.11 -8.69
C GLN A 19 -11.33 -0.49 -9.76
N GLN A 20 -11.70 0.69 -10.28
CA GLN A 20 -10.87 1.41 -11.26
C GLN A 20 -9.51 1.79 -10.70
N ALA A 21 -9.48 2.33 -9.47
CA ALA A 21 -8.24 2.66 -8.80
C ALA A 21 -7.38 1.40 -8.62
N ARG A 22 -7.94 0.34 -8.04
CA ARG A 22 -7.27 -0.96 -7.85
C ARG A 22 -6.67 -1.50 -9.14
N ASP A 23 -7.42 -1.50 -10.24
CA ASP A 23 -6.97 -2.07 -11.50
C ASP A 23 -5.85 -1.24 -12.12
N TRP A 24 -5.89 0.09 -11.97
CA TRP A 24 -4.80 0.97 -12.37
C TRP A 24 -3.53 0.66 -11.56
N PHE A 25 -3.61 0.63 -10.23
CA PHE A 25 -2.47 0.27 -9.37
C PHE A 25 -1.94 -1.14 -9.68
N LYS A 26 -2.82 -2.12 -9.89
CA LYS A 26 -2.43 -3.49 -10.26
C LYS A 26 -1.74 -3.52 -11.63
N SER A 27 -2.13 -2.67 -12.57
CA SER A 27 -1.44 -2.55 -13.86
C SER A 27 -0.07 -1.87 -13.77
N GLN A 28 0.13 -0.96 -12.81
CA GLN A 28 1.42 -0.27 -12.64
C GLN A 28 2.44 -1.11 -11.86
N PHE A 29 1.97 -1.87 -10.86
CA PHE A 29 2.83 -2.54 -9.88
C PHE A 29 2.74 -4.07 -9.91
N GLU A 30 1.82 -4.62 -10.70
CA GLU A 30 1.61 -6.05 -10.87
C GLU A 30 1.53 -6.78 -9.52
N ASP A 31 2.40 -7.76 -9.27
CA ASP A 31 2.40 -8.55 -8.04
C ASP A 31 2.94 -7.83 -6.81
N ASN A 32 3.51 -6.63 -6.99
CA ASN A 32 3.96 -5.79 -5.88
C ASN A 32 2.83 -4.96 -5.25
N PHE A 33 1.61 -4.99 -5.80
CA PHE A 33 0.43 -4.34 -5.21
C PHE A 33 -0.46 -5.35 -4.50
N LEU A 34 -0.46 -5.30 -3.17
CA LEU A 34 -1.09 -6.30 -2.31
C LEU A 34 -2.16 -5.66 -1.41
N LEU A 35 -3.37 -6.21 -1.41
CA LEU A 35 -4.39 -5.81 -0.43
C LEU A 35 -3.95 -6.32 0.95
N ARG A 36 -3.80 -5.40 1.91
CA ARG A 36 -3.42 -5.76 3.29
C ARG A 36 -4.63 -5.88 4.20
N SER A 37 -5.54 -4.92 4.12
CA SER A 37 -6.70 -4.84 5.00
C SER A 37 -7.77 -3.93 4.40
N SER A 38 -8.96 -3.98 4.96
CA SER A 38 -10.01 -2.99 4.71
C SER A 38 -10.63 -2.61 6.03
N ASP A 39 -10.94 -1.33 6.20
CA ASP A 39 -11.57 -0.79 7.38
C ASP A 39 -12.83 -0.01 6.99
N GLU A 40 -13.69 0.26 7.97
CA GLU A 40 -14.89 1.07 7.79
C GLU A 40 -14.79 2.31 8.67
N MET A 41 -14.41 3.43 8.07
CA MET A 41 -14.32 4.71 8.78
C MET A 41 -15.53 5.57 8.45
N SER A 42 -16.32 5.89 9.48
CA SER A 42 -17.51 6.75 9.36
C SER A 42 -18.52 6.28 8.29
N GLY A 43 -18.75 4.96 8.20
CA GLY A 43 -19.64 4.35 7.22
C GLY A 43 -19.10 4.38 5.78
N LYS A 44 -17.82 4.69 5.60
CA LYS A 44 -17.12 4.59 4.31
C LYS A 44 -16.10 3.48 4.41
N LYS A 45 -16.14 2.54 3.48
CA LYS A 45 -15.13 1.48 3.42
C LYS A 45 -13.87 2.00 2.73
N ILE A 46 -12.74 1.77 3.39
CA ILE A 46 -11.40 2.14 2.93
C ILE A 46 -10.59 0.86 2.81
N TYR A 47 -9.90 0.70 1.69
CA TYR A 47 -9.06 -0.46 1.40
C TYR A 47 -7.59 -0.03 1.48
N TYR A 48 -6.82 -0.76 2.26
CA TYR A 48 -5.40 -0.52 2.49
C TYR A 48 -4.59 -1.51 1.66
N TYR A 49 -3.82 -0.97 0.74
CA TYR A 49 -2.91 -1.72 -0.11
C TYR A 49 -1.47 -1.38 0.21
N HIS A 50 -0.58 -2.35 0.06
CA HIS A 50 0.86 -2.13 0.12
C HIS A 50 1.45 -2.24 -1.28
N ILE A 51 2.23 -1.23 -1.68
CA ILE A 51 3.14 -1.28 -2.82
C ILE A 51 4.50 -1.71 -2.30
N VAL A 52 4.91 -2.95 -2.58
CA VAL A 52 6.17 -3.52 -2.14
C VAL A 52 7.32 -3.03 -3.04
N LYS A 53 8.26 -2.29 -2.46
CA LYS A 53 9.46 -1.77 -3.16
C LYS A 53 10.62 -2.75 -3.08
N ASP A 54 10.73 -3.42 -1.93
CA ASP A 54 11.73 -4.43 -1.62
C ASP A 54 11.07 -5.69 -1.00
N PRO A 55 10.83 -6.74 -1.79
CA PRO A 55 10.07 -7.90 -1.34
C PRO A 55 10.79 -8.72 -0.26
N ASP A 56 12.13 -8.77 -0.27
CA ASP A 56 12.91 -9.47 0.75
C ASP A 56 12.79 -8.79 2.11
N THR A 57 12.94 -7.47 2.16
CA THR A 57 12.79 -6.67 3.39
C THR A 57 11.34 -6.69 3.88
N TYR A 58 10.37 -6.53 2.96
CA TYR A 58 8.94 -6.59 3.30
C TYR A 58 8.53 -7.95 3.86
N LYS A 59 9.05 -9.05 3.29
CA LYS A 59 8.78 -10.40 3.80
C LYS A 59 9.37 -10.58 5.19
N ASN A 60 10.63 -10.22 5.40
CA ASN A 60 11.29 -10.29 6.71
C ASN A 60 10.55 -9.48 7.78
N TYR A 61 9.99 -8.32 7.41
CA TYR A 61 9.14 -7.50 8.27
C TYR A 61 7.84 -8.20 8.66
N MET A 62 7.09 -8.70 7.67
CA MET A 62 5.83 -9.41 7.88
C MET A 62 6.01 -10.67 8.75
N GLU A 63 7.14 -11.37 8.57
CA GLU A 63 7.51 -12.51 9.40
C GLU A 63 7.89 -12.09 10.83
N SER A 64 8.61 -10.97 10.99
CA SER A 64 8.95 -10.41 12.31
C SER A 64 7.70 -9.95 13.09
N PHE A 65 6.69 -9.40 12.40
CA PHE A 65 5.41 -9.00 13.00
C PHE A 65 4.50 -10.17 13.37
N SER A 66 4.71 -11.34 12.77
CA SER A 66 3.94 -12.54 13.08
C SER A 66 4.44 -13.27 14.33
N LYS A 67 5.56 -12.84 14.92
CA LYS A 67 6.09 -13.40 16.17
C LYS A 67 5.55 -12.62 17.38
N PRO A 68 5.16 -13.30 18.47
CA PRO A 68 4.51 -12.67 19.63
C PRO A 68 5.46 -11.83 20.51
N GLU A 69 6.75 -11.74 20.19
CA GLU A 69 7.69 -10.88 20.89
C GLU A 69 7.52 -9.44 20.41
N LYS A 70 7.36 -8.51 21.37
CA LYS A 70 7.28 -7.07 21.09
C LYS A 70 8.59 -6.61 20.43
N HIS A 71 8.63 -6.63 19.10
CA HIS A 71 9.69 -5.97 18.38
C HIS A 71 9.35 -4.49 18.31
N GLU A 72 10.10 -3.68 19.08
CA GLU A 72 10.15 -2.24 18.87
C GLU A 72 10.55 -2.01 17.41
N ILE A 73 9.67 -1.40 16.62
CA ILE A 73 9.93 -1.06 15.22
C ILE A 73 11.04 0.00 15.22
N THR A 74 12.29 -0.46 15.25
CA THR A 74 13.48 0.41 15.36
C THR A 74 14.19 0.57 14.03
N ASN A 75 13.81 -0.21 13.01
CA ASN A 75 14.42 -0.13 11.68
C ASN A 75 13.59 0.71 10.73
N MET A 76 14.08 1.93 10.45
CA MET A 76 13.51 2.83 9.44
C MET A 76 13.44 2.18 8.06
N GLU A 77 14.41 1.33 7.71
CA GLU A 77 14.47 0.60 6.44
C GLU A 77 13.21 -0.25 6.17
N THR A 78 12.53 -0.67 7.23
CA THR A 78 11.31 -1.45 7.10
C THR A 78 10.12 -0.63 6.62
N PHE A 79 10.04 0.64 7.02
CA PHE A 79 9.05 1.57 6.47
C PHE A 79 9.38 1.96 5.03
N GLU A 80 10.65 1.87 4.62
CA GLU A 80 11.06 2.13 3.24
C GLU A 80 10.78 0.95 2.30
N SER A 81 10.56 -0.25 2.83
CA SER A 81 10.33 -1.47 2.03
C SER A 81 8.99 -1.52 1.31
N TYR A 82 8.02 -0.71 1.73
CA TYR A 82 6.72 -0.60 1.09
C TYR A 82 6.13 0.81 1.24
N SER A 83 5.05 1.09 0.52
CA SER A 83 4.21 2.26 0.78
C SER A 83 2.75 1.86 0.83
N THR A 84 1.97 2.60 1.62
CA THR A 84 0.56 2.28 1.82
C THR A 84 -0.28 3.14 0.90
N VAL A 85 -1.21 2.51 0.19
CA VAL A 85 -2.22 3.17 -0.63
C VAL A 85 -3.57 2.89 -0.03
N GLU A 86 -4.26 3.96 0.35
CA GLU A 86 -5.64 3.91 0.81
C GLU A 86 -6.53 4.22 -0.38
N ILE A 87 -7.51 3.35 -0.64
CA ILE A 87 -8.48 3.54 -1.71
C ILE A 87 -9.88 3.50 -1.09
N SER A 88 -10.64 4.58 -1.24
CA SER A 88 -12.04 4.63 -0.83
C SER A 88 -12.94 3.88 -1.82
N GLU A 89 -14.14 3.48 -1.41
CA GLU A 89 -15.14 2.93 -2.33
C GLU A 89 -15.46 3.84 -3.53
N ARG A 90 -15.29 5.15 -3.36
CA ARG A 90 -15.55 6.16 -4.40
C ARG A 90 -14.36 6.37 -5.33
N GLY A 91 -13.23 5.71 -5.08
CA GLY A 91 -12.02 5.86 -5.90
C GLY A 91 -11.12 7.00 -5.43
N ASP A 92 -11.37 7.60 -4.27
CA ASP A 92 -10.41 8.53 -3.66
C ASP A 92 -9.17 7.74 -3.25
N VAL A 93 -7.99 8.26 -3.58
CA VAL A 93 -6.71 7.60 -3.31
C VAL A 93 -5.82 8.49 -2.45
N THR A 94 -5.29 7.92 -1.38
CA THR A 94 -4.25 8.54 -0.55
C THR A 94 -3.03 7.63 -0.53
N ILE A 95 -1.86 8.18 -0.87
CA ILE A 95 -0.59 7.46 -0.79
C ILE A 95 0.17 7.96 0.43
N LEU A 96 0.45 7.06 1.37
CA LEU A 96 1.29 7.31 2.55
C LEU A 96 2.71 6.82 2.24
N ILE A 97 3.64 7.77 2.20
CA ILE A 97 5.07 7.57 1.91
C ILE A 97 5.91 7.69 3.17
#